data_AF-A9WT51-F1
#
_entry.id   AF-A9WT51-F1
#
_cell.length_a   1.000
_cell.length_b   1.000
_cell.length_c   1.000
_cell.angle_alpha   90.00
_cell.angle_beta   90.00
_cell.angle_gamma   90.00
#
_symmetry.space_group_name_H-M   'P 1'
#
loop_
_entity.id
_entity.type
_entity.pdbx_description
1 polymer ?
#
loop_
_entity_poly.entity_id
_entity_poly.type
_entity_poly.pdbx_seq_one_letter_code
_entity_poly.pdbx_strand_id
1 'polypeptide(L)'
;MKIAVGSGTNQEKILLAWNATLEKAGKKPAELVQFGSASDTLLSLQAGRIDASLQPYPTAVYQQSTAPGVKIVGKVNAGCPNETLVAATTAKGNGLAPALSAAINSAIKDGSYAKVLARWGLAEEALPESKVTS
;
A
#
# COMPACT_ATOMS: atom_id res chain seq x y z
N MET A 1 18.89 -4.08 -9.66
CA MET A 1 17.44 -4.27 -9.67
C MET A 1 16.80 -2.89 -9.83
N LYS A 2 15.83 -2.75 -10.74
CA LYS A 2 15.05 -1.54 -10.98
C LYS A 2 13.67 -1.70 -10.36
N ILE A 3 13.28 -0.79 -9.47
CA ILE A 3 12.02 -0.85 -8.75
C ILE A 3 11.25 0.44 -9.00
N ALA A 4 10.03 0.32 -9.53
CA ALA A 4 9.12 1.46 -9.64
C ALA A 4 8.46 1.77 -8.30
N VAL A 5 8.43 3.05 -7.93
CA VAL A 5 7.77 3.52 -6.70
C VAL A 5 7.27 4.96 -6.89
N GLY A 6 6.16 5.31 -6.25
CA GLY A 6 5.62 6.67 -6.28
C GLY A 6 6.39 7.62 -5.35
N SER A 7 6.62 8.86 -5.79
CA SER A 7 7.27 9.91 -4.99
C SER A 7 6.43 10.31 -3.77
N GLY A 8 7.09 10.59 -2.65
CA GLY A 8 6.48 11.05 -1.39
C GLY A 8 5.70 9.96 -0.64
N THR A 9 5.71 8.72 -1.12
CA THR A 9 4.98 7.60 -0.53
C THR A 9 5.75 6.97 0.64
N ASN A 10 5.06 6.23 1.50
CA ASN A 10 5.73 5.42 2.53
C ASN A 10 6.60 4.33 1.89
N GLN A 11 6.17 3.78 0.75
CA GLN A 11 6.89 2.78 -0.02
C GLN A 11 8.26 3.31 -0.50
N GLU A 12 8.32 4.58 -0.91
CA GLU A 12 9.60 5.22 -1.28
C GLU A 12 10.55 5.30 -0.08
N LYS A 13 10.05 5.75 1.09
CA LYS A 13 10.86 5.82 2.31
C LYS A 13 11.42 4.45 2.72
N ILE A 14 10.62 3.39 2.59
CA ILE A 14 11.04 2.01 2.85
C ILE A 14 12.18 1.60 1.91
N LEU A 15 12.05 1.87 0.60
CA LEU A 15 13.09 1.52 -0.37
C LEU A 15 14.37 2.33 -0.19
N LEU A 16 14.26 3.61 0.17
CA LEU A 16 15.42 4.45 0.50
C LEU A 16 16.15 3.92 1.74
N ALA A 17 15.41 3.56 2.80
CA ALA A 17 15.99 2.95 4.00
C ALA A 17 16.66 1.61 3.69
N TRP A 18 16.03 0.78 2.86
CA TRP A 18 16.59 -0.50 2.42
C TRP A 18 17.86 -0.31 1.57
N ASN A 19 17.87 0.67 0.65
CA ASN A 19 19.06 1.04 -0.11
C ASN A 19 20.21 1.44 0.82
N ALA A 20 19.97 2.26 1.85
CA ALA A 20 20.99 2.60 2.83
C ALA A 20 21.52 1.37 3.59
N THR A 21 20.67 0.36 3.87
CA THR A 21 21.12 -0.93 4.43
C THR A 21 22.00 -1.71 3.46
N LEU A 22 21.65 -1.74 2.17
CA LEU A 22 22.46 -2.40 1.14
C LEU A 22 23.85 -1.76 1.03
N GLU A 23 23.93 -0.43 1.02
CA GLU A 23 25.20 0.31 0.93
C GLU A 23 26.10 0.04 2.13
N LYS A 24 25.56 0.08 3.35
CA LYS A 24 26.29 -0.27 4.57
C LYS A 24 26.83 -1.70 4.55
N ALA A 25 26.14 -2.60 3.86
CA ALA A 25 26.56 -3.99 3.66
C ALA A 25 27.47 -4.19 2.44
N GLY A 26 27.91 -3.14 1.76
CA GLY A 26 28.75 -3.22 0.57
C GLY A 26 28.04 -3.78 -0.67
N LYS A 27 26.69 -3.76 -0.68
CA LYS A 27 25.87 -4.25 -1.79
C LYS A 27 25.39 -3.09 -2.67
N LYS A 28 25.15 -3.38 -3.94
CA LYS A 28 24.60 -2.40 -4.89
C LYS A 28 23.14 -2.06 -4.51
N PRO A 29 22.78 -0.78 -4.34
CA PRO A 29 21.40 -0.33 -4.15
C PRO A 29 20.47 -0.75 -5.29
N ALA A 30 19.17 -0.80 -5.01
CA ALA A 30 18.16 -0.80 -6.06
C ALA A 30 18.09 0.57 -6.74
N GLU A 31 17.90 0.58 -8.06
CA GLU A 31 17.60 1.77 -8.84
C GLU A 31 16.09 2.06 -8.73
N LEU A 32 15.73 3.21 -8.16
CA LEU A 32 14.35 3.61 -7.98
C LEU A 32 13.90 4.41 -9.21
N VAL A 33 12.82 3.97 -9.85
CA VAL A 33 12.28 4.57 -11.06
C VAL A 33 10.91 5.16 -10.77
N GLN A 34 10.64 6.36 -11.27
CA GLN A 34 9.36 7.03 -11.12
C GLN A 34 8.72 7.20 -12.50
N PHE A 35 7.41 7.00 -12.58
CA PHE A 35 6.62 7.19 -13.79
C PHE A 35 5.51 8.20 -13.53
N GLY A 36 5.10 8.93 -14.58
CA GLY A 36 4.02 9.91 -14.48
C GLY A 36 2.63 9.29 -14.32
N SER A 37 2.47 8.00 -14.62
CA SER A 37 1.19 7.30 -14.53
C SER A 37 1.33 5.83 -14.08
N ALA A 38 0.22 5.27 -13.57
CA ALA A 38 0.13 3.85 -13.25
C ALA A 38 0.21 2.97 -14.51
N SER A 39 -0.31 3.44 -15.64
CA SER A 39 -0.26 2.75 -16.93
C SER A 39 1.18 2.62 -17.44
N ASP A 40 1.99 3.68 -17.33
CA ASP A 40 3.40 3.64 -17.75
C ASP A 40 4.23 2.69 -16.89
N THR A 41 3.94 2.67 -15.57
CA THR A 41 4.55 1.70 -14.64
C THR A 41 4.22 0.28 -15.08
N LEU A 42 2.94 -0.01 -15.35
CA LEU A 42 2.48 -1.34 -15.75
C LEU A 42 3.10 -1.79 -17.08
N LEU A 43 3.09 -0.94 -18.09
CA LEU A 43 3.69 -1.24 -19.39
C LEU A 43 5.20 -1.47 -19.27
N SER A 44 5.88 -0.69 -18.44
CA SER A 44 7.31 -0.87 -18.19
C SER A 44 7.62 -2.17 -17.45
N LEU A 45 6.75 -2.59 -16.53
CA LEU A 45 6.87 -3.89 -15.85
C LEU A 45 6.68 -5.04 -16.84
N GLN A 46 5.61 -5.00 -17.65
CA GLN A 46 5.31 -6.04 -18.64
C GLN A 46 6.39 -6.12 -19.74
N ALA A 47 6.99 -4.99 -20.11
CA ALA A 47 8.10 -4.93 -21.07
C ALA A 47 9.47 -5.30 -20.47
N GLY A 48 9.54 -5.64 -19.18
CA GLY A 48 10.80 -5.98 -18.49
C GLY A 48 11.77 -4.82 -18.34
N ARG A 49 11.30 -3.57 -18.44
CA ARG A 49 12.13 -2.36 -18.25
C ARG A 49 12.38 -2.06 -16.77
N ILE A 50 11.51 -2.58 -15.90
CA ILE A 50 11.67 -2.61 -14.44
C ILE A 50 11.48 -4.04 -13.95
N ASP A 51 12.12 -4.38 -12.83
CA ASP A 51 12.06 -5.74 -12.26
C ASP A 51 10.86 -5.92 -11.32
N ALA A 52 10.44 -4.84 -10.64
CA ALA A 52 9.32 -4.85 -9.71
C ALA A 52 8.70 -3.45 -9.57
N SER A 53 7.51 -3.39 -8.98
CA SER A 53 6.92 -2.16 -8.47
C SER A 53 6.51 -2.35 -7.00
N LEU A 54 6.86 -1.38 -6.14
CA LEU A 54 6.37 -1.32 -4.78
C LEU A 54 5.33 -0.20 -4.68
N GLN A 55 4.11 -0.56 -4.30
CA GLN A 55 2.95 0.33 -4.32
C GLN A 55 2.00 0.00 -3.15
N PRO A 56 0.98 0.83 -2.87
CA PRO A 56 -0.07 0.48 -1.91
C PRO A 56 -0.73 -0.87 -2.26
N TYR A 57 -0.99 -1.69 -1.24
CA TYR A 57 -1.51 -3.04 -1.44
C TYR A 57 -2.86 -3.09 -2.18
N PRO A 58 -3.85 -2.21 -1.90
CA PRO A 58 -5.09 -2.15 -2.68
C PRO A 58 -4.88 -1.92 -4.17
N THR A 59 -3.92 -1.06 -4.54
CA THR A 59 -3.56 -0.82 -5.95
C THR A 59 -2.95 -2.06 -6.59
N ALA A 60 -2.08 -2.78 -5.86
CA ALA A 60 -1.48 -4.01 -6.35
C ALA A 60 -2.51 -5.14 -6.54
N VAL A 61 -3.47 -5.29 -5.62
CA VAL A 61 -4.56 -6.28 -5.73
C VAL A 61 -5.44 -5.97 -6.94
N TYR A 62 -5.79 -4.70 -7.13
CA TYR A 62 -6.55 -4.27 -8.30
C TYR A 62 -5.79 -4.49 -9.62
N GLN A 63 -4.51 -4.15 -9.68
CA GLN A 63 -3.70 -4.42 -10.87
C GLN A 63 -3.58 -5.92 -11.16
N GLN A 64 -3.35 -6.77 -10.15
CA GLN A 64 -3.30 -8.21 -10.35
C GLN A 64 -4.62 -8.77 -10.87
N SER A 65 -5.77 -8.24 -10.44
CA SER A 65 -7.09 -8.72 -10.89
C SER A 65 -7.48 -8.23 -12.28
N THR A 66 -6.85 -7.17 -12.79
CA THR A 66 -7.23 -6.52 -14.06
C THR A 66 -6.17 -6.60 -15.15
N ALA A 67 -4.90 -6.85 -14.82
CA ALA A 67 -3.79 -6.86 -15.76
C ALA A 67 -3.15 -8.26 -15.85
N PRO A 68 -3.27 -8.96 -16.99
CA PRO A 68 -2.60 -10.23 -17.22
C PRO A 68 -1.07 -10.13 -17.07
N GLY A 69 -0.46 -11.17 -16.53
CA GLY A 69 1.01 -11.28 -16.39
C GLY A 69 1.59 -10.51 -15.20
N VAL A 70 0.76 -9.82 -14.41
CA VAL A 70 1.18 -9.20 -13.15
C VAL A 70 0.82 -10.11 -11.98
N LYS A 71 1.74 -10.24 -11.03
CA LYS A 71 1.50 -10.97 -9.77
C LYS A 71 2.12 -10.24 -8.60
N ILE A 72 1.45 -10.29 -7.45
CA ILE A 72 1.99 -9.90 -6.17
C ILE A 72 2.94 -11.01 -5.71
N VAL A 73 4.21 -10.65 -5.51
CA VAL A 73 5.27 -11.59 -5.09
C VAL A 73 5.70 -11.40 -3.63
N GLY A 74 5.16 -10.40 -2.96
CA GLY A 74 5.49 -10.07 -1.58
C GLY A 74 4.71 -8.86 -1.09
N LYS A 75 4.73 -8.65 0.23
CA LYS A 75 4.09 -7.52 0.91
C LYS A 75 5.06 -6.97 1.93
N VAL A 76 4.99 -5.65 2.13
CA VAL A 76 5.74 -4.95 3.18
C VAL A 76 4.75 -4.07 3.91
N ASN A 77 4.81 -4.05 5.25
CA ASN A 77 3.96 -3.17 6.03
C ASN A 77 4.26 -1.70 5.68
N ALA A 78 3.22 -0.88 5.51
CA ALA A 78 3.38 0.53 5.14
C ALA A 78 4.13 1.36 6.20
N GLY A 79 4.20 0.89 7.44
CA GLY A 79 4.95 1.50 8.54
C GLY A 79 6.36 0.95 8.74
N CYS A 80 6.83 0.04 7.87
CA CYS A 80 8.08 -0.70 8.06
C CYS A 80 9.24 0.24 8.46
N PRO A 81 9.99 -0.09 9.53
CA PRO A 81 10.00 -1.37 10.26
C PRO A 81 8.87 -1.59 11.27
N ASN A 82 8.06 -0.57 11.53
CA ASN A 82 6.91 -0.67 12.43
C ASN A 82 5.65 -1.14 11.69
N GLU A 83 4.59 -1.38 12.44
CA GLU A 83 3.25 -1.57 11.88
C GLU A 83 2.56 -0.21 11.71
N THR A 84 1.87 -0.02 10.59
CA THR A 84 0.94 1.09 10.39
C THR A 84 -0.31 0.55 9.71
N LEU A 85 -1.46 0.86 10.31
CA LEU A 85 -2.77 0.55 9.76
C LEU A 85 -3.20 1.65 8.79
N VAL A 86 -4.08 1.29 7.85
CA VAL A 86 -4.76 2.27 6.99
C VAL A 86 -5.79 3.02 7.83
N ALA A 87 -5.79 4.35 7.75
CA ALA A 87 -6.68 5.20 8.52
C ALA A 87 -7.39 6.23 7.62
N ALA A 88 -8.65 6.52 7.94
CA ALA A 88 -9.32 7.72 7.47
C ALA A 88 -8.97 8.89 8.41
N THR A 89 -8.57 10.03 7.86
CA THR A 89 -8.05 11.16 8.64
C THR A 89 -9.02 12.34 8.65
N THR A 90 -9.08 13.06 9.77
CA THR A 90 -9.86 14.28 9.92
C THR A 90 -8.98 15.37 10.55
N ALA A 91 -9.38 16.64 10.42
CA ALA A 91 -8.67 17.73 11.08
C ALA A 91 -8.70 17.55 12.61
N LYS A 92 -7.57 17.84 13.27
CA LYS A 92 -7.46 17.75 14.73
C LYS A 92 -8.46 18.69 15.39
N GLY A 93 -9.17 18.20 16.40
CA GLY A 93 -10.12 19.00 17.20
C GLY A 93 -11.48 19.27 16.55
N ASN A 94 -11.75 18.76 15.34
CA ASN A 94 -13.03 18.99 14.68
C ASN A 94 -14.17 18.05 15.13
N GLY A 95 -13.89 17.11 16.04
CA GLY A 95 -14.87 16.18 16.60
C GLY A 95 -15.37 15.09 15.64
N LEU A 96 -14.86 14.99 14.41
CA LEU A 96 -15.38 14.04 13.41
C LEU A 96 -14.84 12.60 13.59
N ALA A 97 -13.64 12.43 14.15
CA ALA A 97 -13.02 11.11 14.26
C ALA A 97 -13.89 10.08 15.04
N PRO A 98 -14.52 10.42 16.20
CA PRO A 98 -15.43 9.51 16.88
C PRO A 98 -16.65 9.12 16.05
N ALA A 99 -17.27 10.07 15.34
CA ALA A 99 -18.44 9.81 14.52
C ALA A 99 -18.10 8.90 13.33
N LEU A 100 -16.96 9.13 12.68
CA LEU A 100 -16.48 8.29 11.59
C LEU A 100 -16.17 6.87 12.08
N SER A 101 -15.51 6.74 13.24
CA SER A 101 -15.23 5.42 13.83
C SER A 101 -16.51 4.67 14.17
N ALA A 102 -17.53 5.34 14.71
CA ALA A 102 -18.83 4.74 14.99
C ALA A 102 -19.53 4.25 13.71
N ALA A 103 -19.49 5.04 12.63
CA ALA A 103 -20.07 4.64 11.35
C ALA A 103 -19.36 3.40 10.75
N ILE A 104 -18.02 3.36 10.79
CA ILE A 104 -17.25 2.19 10.33
C ILE A 104 -17.57 0.96 11.19
N ASN A 105 -17.64 1.11 12.52
CA ASN A 105 -17.99 0.01 13.42
C ASN A 105 -19.42 -0.52 13.18
N SER A 106 -20.36 0.35 12.79
CA SER A 106 -21.69 -0.09 12.34
C SER A 106 -21.61 -0.98 11.09
N ALA A 107 -20.82 -0.56 10.09
CA ALA A 107 -20.60 -1.32 8.86
C ALA A 107 -19.83 -2.64 9.09
N ILE A 108 -18.96 -2.69 10.09
CA ILE A 108 -18.32 -3.93 10.54
C ILE A 108 -19.38 -4.87 11.13
N LYS A 109 -20.21 -4.36 12.05
CA LYS A 109 -21.23 -5.15 12.76
C LYS A 109 -22.29 -5.73 11.82
N ASP A 110 -22.73 -4.96 10.83
CA ASP A 110 -23.74 -5.42 9.85
C ASP A 110 -23.15 -6.25 8.69
N GLY A 111 -21.82 -6.41 8.65
CA GLY A 111 -21.09 -7.21 7.66
C GLY A 111 -20.92 -6.53 6.29
N SER A 112 -21.41 -5.30 6.11
CA SER A 112 -21.21 -4.56 4.85
C SER A 112 -19.73 -4.23 4.59
N TYR A 113 -18.95 -3.93 5.64
CA TYR A 113 -17.50 -3.74 5.55
C TYR A 113 -16.80 -4.97 4.95
N ALA A 114 -17.09 -6.16 5.49
CA ALA A 114 -16.50 -7.40 5.01
C ALA A 114 -16.90 -7.71 3.56
N LYS A 115 -18.15 -7.44 3.17
CA LYS A 115 -18.62 -7.60 1.77
C LYS A 115 -17.87 -6.67 0.82
N VAL A 116 -17.61 -5.42 1.20
CA VAL A 116 -16.83 -4.48 0.40
C VAL A 116 -15.40 -4.98 0.24
N LEU A 117 -14.72 -5.37 1.32
CA LEU A 117 -13.36 -5.89 1.23
C LEU A 117 -13.27 -7.15 0.37
N ALA A 118 -14.20 -8.10 0.55
CA ALA A 118 -14.24 -9.31 -0.26
C ALA A 118 -14.40 -9.01 -1.75
N ARG A 119 -15.29 -8.07 -2.11
CA ARG A 119 -15.49 -7.63 -3.50
C ARG A 119 -14.20 -7.11 -4.13
N TRP A 120 -13.35 -6.45 -3.36
CA TRP A 120 -12.10 -5.86 -3.83
C TRP A 120 -10.87 -6.75 -3.59
N GLY A 121 -11.03 -7.97 -3.11
CA GLY A 121 -9.91 -8.89 -2.83
C GLY A 121 -9.06 -8.49 -1.62
N LEU A 122 -9.61 -7.70 -0.70
CA LEU A 122 -8.92 -7.13 0.47
C LEU A 122 -9.37 -7.75 1.79
N ALA A 123 -9.99 -8.94 1.76
CA ALA A 123 -10.51 -9.58 2.96
C ALA A 123 -9.45 -9.82 4.04
N GLU A 124 -8.19 -9.99 3.66
CA GLU A 124 -7.05 -10.14 4.58
C GLU A 124 -6.64 -8.84 5.31
N GLU A 125 -7.05 -7.67 4.82
CA GLU A 125 -6.83 -6.39 5.50
C GLU A 125 -7.96 -6.04 6.48
N ALA A 126 -8.93 -6.93 6.64
CA ALA A 126 -10.07 -6.71 7.52
C ALA A 126 -9.61 -6.56 8.98
N LEU A 127 -10.06 -5.48 9.61
CA LEU A 127 -9.89 -5.26 11.05
C LEU A 127 -11.19 -5.59 11.79
N PRO A 128 -11.10 -6.13 13.02
CA PRO A 128 -12.29 -6.46 13.82
C PRO A 128 -13.01 -5.21 14.33
N GLU A 129 -12.33 -4.07 14.40
CA GLU A 129 -12.86 -2.81 14.92
C GLU A 129 -12.11 -1.60 14.36
N SER A 130 -12.83 -0.48 14.22
CA SER A 130 -12.26 0.85 13.97
C SER A 130 -11.94 1.53 15.31
N LYS A 131 -10.71 2.06 15.42
CA LYS A 131 -10.22 2.79 16.59
C LYS A 131 -9.93 4.25 16.24
N VAL A 132 -10.15 5.14 17.20
CA VAL A 132 -9.70 6.53 17.11
C VAL A 132 -8.31 6.63 17.74
N THR A 133 -7.33 7.09 16.98
CA THR A 133 -5.99 7.40 17.47
C THR A 133 -5.85 8.91 17.63
N SER A 134 -5.32 9.35 18.78
CA SER A 134 -5.12 10.76 19.15
C SER A 134 -3.77 11.32 18.70
#